data_AF-A0A4Q3AM73-F1
#
_entry.id   AF-A0A4Q3AM73-F1
#
_cell.length_a   1.000
_cell.length_b   1.000
_cell.length_c   1.000
_cell.angle_alpha   90.00
_cell.angle_beta   90.00
_cell.angle_gamma   90.00
#
_symmetry.space_group_name_H-M   'P 1'
#
loop_
_entity.id
_entity.type
_entity.pdbx_description
1 polymer ?
#
loop_
_entity_poly.entity_id
_entity_poly.type
_entity_poly.pdbx_seq_one_letter_code
_entity_poly.pdbx_strand_id
1 'polypeptide(L)'
;KAYCVYEKDVQYVVEEGKVVIVDENTGRKMAGRRWSDGLHQAVEAKEGVAIEKETQTFATITIQNYFRLYEKLAGMTGTAETEAAEFSDIYKLDVLPIPANRPNKRKDENDQVFKTRREKYNAVIKKIEEAHAKGQPVLVGTASVDASETVSRMLKRSKIPHTVLNAKFHMQEAEIIANAGQRGAVVISTNMAGRGTDIKLGEGVAELGGLFVMGTERYESRRVDRQLRGRCARQGDPGLSQFFISFEDDLMRNFAAADKMTSMMERFGMQEGEALEHAWLNKSVETAQKRVEQRNYTWRKRVLEFDDVMNKQREVVYGYRNEVLSTEQPRDLVDEIIEKVIPQKVESFLADRDEANPDYNELLHWVNSTLPIPFTAQDLEATTKTAEDISNTLVARVKEAYAHRVDGLPPEILDQEERRMMLAAIDRQWQAHLYNMDALREGVHLRAQGQKDPLVEYKNEAYGLFVSLMGSIKQQALLGLLRFASAVAAHRG
;
A
#
# COMPACT_ATOMS: atom_id res chain seq x y z
N LYS A 1 -1.87 12.56 19.91
CA LYS A 1 -2.06 12.82 18.45
C LYS A 1 -3.45 13.39 18.15
N ALA A 2 -4.54 12.68 18.48
CA ALA A 2 -5.91 13.15 18.24
C ALA A 2 -6.18 14.61 18.71
N TYR A 3 -5.75 14.99 19.91
CA TYR A 3 -5.95 16.34 20.42
C TYR A 3 -5.14 17.43 19.72
N CYS A 4 -3.89 17.15 19.34
CA CYS A 4 -2.92 18.20 18.95
C CYS A 4 -2.59 18.26 17.45
N VAL A 5 -2.91 17.22 16.68
CA VAL A 5 -2.52 17.10 15.26
C VAL A 5 -3.74 17.00 14.33
N TYR A 6 -4.81 16.38 14.80
CA TYR A 6 -6.03 16.19 14.02
C TYR A 6 -7.08 17.21 14.43
N GLU A 7 -7.31 18.17 13.54
CA GLU A 7 -8.27 19.25 13.69
C GLU A 7 -9.58 18.90 12.99
N LYS A 8 -10.67 19.23 13.69
CA LYS A 8 -12.01 19.12 13.16
C LYS A 8 -12.16 20.13 12.01
N ASP A 9 -12.88 19.72 10.97
CA ASP A 9 -13.12 20.46 9.72
C ASP A 9 -11.89 20.64 8.83
N VAL A 10 -10.75 20.03 9.18
CA VAL A 10 -9.54 19.97 8.35
C VAL A 10 -9.25 18.52 7.94
N GLN A 11 -8.85 17.67 8.89
CA GLN A 11 -8.54 16.26 8.61
C GLN A 11 -9.78 15.35 8.71
N TYR A 12 -10.84 15.81 9.38
CA TYR A 12 -12.09 15.07 9.51
C TYR A 12 -13.27 15.96 9.87
N VAL A 13 -14.47 15.43 9.69
CA VAL A 13 -15.73 16.03 10.14
C VAL A 13 -16.49 15.02 11.00
N VAL A 14 -17.44 15.52 11.80
CA VAL A 14 -18.35 14.66 12.57
C VAL A 14 -19.74 14.76 11.95
N GLU A 15 -20.25 13.65 11.41
CA GLU A 15 -21.55 13.56 10.77
C GLU A 15 -22.33 12.36 11.29
N GLU A 16 -23.62 12.54 11.57
CA GLU A 16 -24.49 11.47 12.10
C GLU A 16 -23.93 10.78 13.36
N GLY A 17 -23.18 11.53 14.18
CA GLY A 17 -22.51 10.99 15.37
C GLY A 17 -21.32 10.07 15.06
N LYS A 18 -20.72 10.17 13.88
CA LYS A 18 -19.53 9.41 13.46
C LYS A 18 -18.44 10.33 12.93
N VAL A 19 -17.19 9.93 13.12
CA VAL A 19 -16.03 10.62 12.56
C VAL A 19 -15.83 10.18 11.11
N VAL A 20 -15.79 11.14 10.18
CA VAL A 20 -15.56 10.90 8.74
C VAL A 20 -14.28 11.62 8.32
N ILE A 21 -13.31 10.86 7.80
CA ILE A 21 -12.02 11.39 7.35
C ILE A 21 -12.23 12.25 6.10
N VAL A 22 -11.54 13.39 6.02
CA VAL A 22 -11.48 14.23 4.82
C VAL A 22 -10.11 14.05 4.17
N ASP A 23 -10.08 13.75 2.87
CA ASP A 23 -8.85 13.72 2.08
C ASP A 23 -8.35 15.16 1.89
N GLU A 24 -7.18 15.46 2.45
CA GLU A 24 -6.56 16.79 2.41
C GLU A 24 -6.28 17.28 0.98
N ASN A 25 -6.07 16.38 0.01
CA ASN A 25 -5.74 16.77 -1.36
C ASN A 25 -6.99 17.04 -2.22
N THR A 26 -8.11 16.40 -1.88
CA THR A 26 -9.32 16.43 -2.72
C THR A 26 -10.52 17.08 -2.03
N GLY A 27 -10.43 17.33 -0.72
CA GLY A 27 -11.53 17.80 0.13
C GLY A 27 -12.67 16.78 0.24
N ARG A 28 -12.48 15.55 -0.24
CA ARG A 28 -13.54 14.53 -0.29
C ARG A 28 -13.64 13.83 1.04
N LYS A 29 -14.88 13.64 1.50
CA LYS A 29 -15.20 12.74 2.62
C LYS A 29 -14.92 11.31 2.20
N MET A 30 -14.11 10.61 2.97
CA MET A 30 -13.75 9.21 2.77
C MET A 30 -14.60 8.32 3.67
N ALA A 31 -15.89 8.20 3.34
CA ALA A 31 -16.81 7.34 4.07
C ALA A 31 -16.30 5.87 4.09
N GLY A 32 -16.36 5.23 5.26
CA GLY A 32 -15.88 3.87 5.47
C GLY A 32 -14.37 3.71 5.63
N ARG A 33 -13.58 4.79 5.53
CA ARG A 33 -12.16 4.77 5.92
C ARG A 33 -12.00 5.18 7.38
N ARG A 34 -11.08 4.50 8.06
CA ARG A 34 -10.71 4.77 9.45
C ARG A 34 -9.20 4.91 9.56
N TRP A 35 -8.74 5.68 10.52
CA TRP A 35 -7.31 5.70 10.86
C TRP A 35 -7.00 4.48 11.72
N SER A 36 -5.86 3.86 11.45
CA SER A 36 -5.39 2.67 12.17
C SER A 36 -4.89 2.99 13.59
N ASP A 37 -4.48 1.96 14.33
CA ASP A 37 -3.79 2.05 15.63
C ASP A 37 -4.58 2.80 16.72
N GLY A 38 -5.89 2.56 16.78
CA GLY A 38 -6.77 3.22 17.75
C GLY A 38 -6.87 4.73 17.58
N LEU A 39 -6.24 5.34 16.56
CA LEU A 39 -6.27 6.79 16.35
C LEU A 39 -7.67 7.27 16.03
N HIS A 40 -8.42 6.49 15.25
CA HIS A 40 -9.81 6.80 14.95
C HIS A 40 -10.68 6.72 16.20
N GLN A 41 -10.49 5.69 17.02
CA GLN A 41 -11.13 5.56 18.34
C GLN A 41 -10.74 6.72 19.27
N ALA A 42 -9.50 7.19 19.21
CA ALA A 42 -9.03 8.33 19.99
C ALA A 42 -9.65 9.66 19.52
N VAL A 43 -9.89 9.83 18.22
CA VAL A 43 -10.63 10.98 17.67
C VAL A 43 -12.12 10.86 18.00
N GLU A 44 -12.69 9.65 17.94
CA GLU A 44 -14.06 9.38 18.39
C GLU A 44 -14.26 9.73 19.87
N ALA A 45 -13.31 9.31 20.72
CA ALA A 45 -13.27 9.65 22.14
C ALA A 45 -13.09 11.16 22.36
N LYS A 46 -12.22 11.82 21.58
CA LYS A 46 -12.02 13.28 21.63
C LYS A 46 -13.32 14.04 21.35
N GLU A 47 -14.08 13.60 20.35
CA GLU A 47 -15.32 14.26 19.92
C GLU A 47 -16.57 13.78 20.68
N GLY A 48 -16.40 12.86 21.65
CA GLY A 48 -17.49 12.33 22.46
C GLY A 48 -18.51 11.50 21.67
N VAL A 49 -18.12 10.93 20.54
CA VAL A 49 -18.99 10.07 19.73
C VAL A 49 -18.86 8.60 20.13
N ALA A 50 -19.78 7.76 19.65
CA ALA A 50 -19.76 6.33 19.94
C ALA A 50 -18.46 5.70 19.41
N ILE A 51 -17.63 5.19 20.31
CA ILE A 51 -16.38 4.52 19.96
C ILE A 51 -16.72 3.16 19.36
N GLU A 52 -16.51 2.99 18.06
CA GLU A 52 -16.72 1.68 17.45
C GLU A 52 -15.46 0.81 17.62
N LYS A 53 -15.64 -0.52 17.62
CA LYS A 53 -14.53 -1.47 17.71
C LYS A 53 -13.45 -1.18 16.66
N GLU A 54 -12.21 -1.45 17.03
CA GLU A 54 -11.08 -1.36 16.11
C GLU A 54 -11.30 -2.27 14.89
N THR A 55 -11.00 -1.73 13.72
CA THR A 55 -10.98 -2.51 12.49
C THR A 55 -9.76 -3.43 12.53
N GLN A 56 -10.00 -4.73 12.56
CA GLN A 56 -8.94 -5.72 12.55
C GLN A 56 -8.57 -6.09 11.11
N THR A 57 -7.26 -6.12 10.81
CA THR A 57 -6.76 -6.57 9.52
C THR A 57 -6.87 -8.09 9.41
N PHE A 58 -7.75 -8.58 8.52
CA PHE A 58 -7.88 -10.02 8.23
C PHE A 58 -6.85 -10.51 7.22
N ALA A 59 -6.56 -9.67 6.22
CA ALA A 59 -5.58 -9.93 5.17
C ALA A 59 -5.08 -8.60 4.62
N THR A 60 -3.81 -8.56 4.25
CA THR A 60 -3.18 -7.42 3.59
C THR A 60 -2.13 -7.93 2.61
N ILE A 61 -1.93 -7.24 1.50
CA ILE A 61 -0.85 -7.46 0.53
C ILE A 61 -0.55 -6.16 -0.20
N THR A 62 0.73 -5.86 -0.43
CA THR A 62 1.11 -4.73 -1.28
C THR A 62 0.90 -5.06 -2.75
N ILE A 63 0.63 -4.05 -3.58
CA ILE A 63 0.51 -4.23 -5.03
C ILE A 63 1.78 -4.86 -5.62
N GLN A 64 2.94 -4.48 -5.10
CA GLN A 64 4.24 -5.02 -5.50
C GLN A 64 4.29 -6.53 -5.28
N ASN A 65 4.03 -6.99 -4.05
CA ASN A 65 4.09 -8.42 -3.74
C ASN A 65 2.95 -9.20 -4.38
N TYR A 66 1.77 -8.60 -4.56
CA TYR A 66 0.67 -9.22 -5.29
C TYR A 66 1.05 -9.54 -6.74
N PHE A 67 1.62 -8.60 -7.49
CA PHE A 67 2.03 -8.85 -8.88
C PHE A 67 3.20 -9.83 -8.99
N ARG A 68 4.06 -9.92 -7.96
CA ARG A 68 5.15 -10.92 -7.91
C ARG A 68 4.66 -12.37 -7.77
N LEU A 69 3.39 -12.59 -7.40
CA LEU A 69 2.79 -13.93 -7.35
C LEU A 69 2.47 -14.50 -8.74
N TYR A 70 2.40 -13.66 -9.77
CA TYR A 70 2.08 -14.11 -11.12
C TYR A 70 3.28 -14.84 -11.73
N GLU A 71 3.03 -16.02 -12.30
CA GLU A 71 4.06 -16.79 -13.04
C GLU A 71 4.66 -15.97 -14.19
N LYS A 72 3.81 -15.17 -14.85
CA LYS A 72 4.20 -14.27 -15.93
C LYS A 72 3.62 -12.89 -15.70
N LEU A 73 4.50 -11.88 -15.68
CA LEU A 73 4.14 -10.48 -15.55
C LEU A 73 4.65 -9.70 -16.76
N ALA A 74 3.79 -8.86 -17.32
CA ALA A 74 4.16 -7.91 -18.37
C ALA A 74 3.34 -6.63 -18.21
N GLY A 75 3.86 -5.52 -18.70
CA GLY A 75 3.18 -4.22 -18.62
C GLY A 75 3.53 -3.32 -19.79
N MET A 76 2.64 -2.38 -20.09
CA MET A 76 2.83 -1.38 -21.14
C MET A 76 2.59 0.02 -20.61
N THR A 77 3.46 0.95 -20.96
CA THR A 77 3.32 2.38 -20.65
C THR A 77 4.24 3.19 -21.53
N GLY A 78 3.84 4.42 -21.90
CA GLY A 78 4.66 5.32 -22.70
C GLY A 78 5.80 5.99 -21.94
N THR A 79 5.94 5.75 -20.63
CA THR A 79 6.86 6.49 -19.75
C THR A 79 7.49 5.60 -18.67
N ALA A 80 7.95 4.39 -19.03
CA ALA A 80 8.62 3.49 -18.08
C ALA A 80 10.13 3.69 -17.97
N GLU A 81 10.77 4.26 -19.00
CA GLU A 81 12.23 4.31 -19.12
C GLU A 81 12.94 4.97 -17.93
N THR A 82 12.34 6.00 -17.32
CA THR A 82 12.93 6.67 -16.15
C THR A 82 13.02 5.78 -14.92
N GLU A 83 12.14 4.80 -14.80
CA GLU A 83 12.02 3.90 -13.66
C GLU A 83 12.46 2.47 -14.01
N ALA A 84 13.24 2.29 -15.09
CA ALA A 84 13.66 0.97 -15.55
C ALA A 84 14.40 0.17 -14.47
N ALA A 85 15.24 0.84 -13.67
CA ALA A 85 15.90 0.23 -12.53
C ALA A 85 14.90 -0.26 -11.47
N GLU A 86 13.85 0.52 -11.16
CA GLU A 86 12.82 0.11 -10.19
C GLU A 86 12.02 -1.10 -10.70
N PHE A 87 11.70 -1.15 -11.99
CA PHE A 87 11.03 -2.32 -12.60
C PHE A 87 11.90 -3.59 -12.55
N SER A 88 13.19 -3.45 -12.84
CA SER A 88 14.14 -4.57 -12.77
C SER A 88 14.36 -5.03 -11.32
N ASP A 89 14.53 -4.10 -10.38
CA ASP A 89 14.77 -4.40 -8.97
C ASP A 89 13.58 -5.14 -8.34
N ILE A 90 12.36 -4.63 -8.52
CA ILE A 90 11.16 -5.11 -7.82
C ILE A 90 10.51 -6.29 -8.56
N TYR A 91 10.34 -6.18 -9.87
CA TYR A 91 9.54 -7.12 -10.66
C TYR A 91 10.37 -7.99 -11.60
N LYS A 92 11.70 -7.79 -11.67
CA LYS A 92 12.58 -8.46 -12.64
C LYS A 92 12.12 -8.24 -14.09
N LEU A 93 11.57 -7.05 -14.35
CA LEU A 93 11.09 -6.65 -15.67
C LEU A 93 12.07 -5.68 -16.32
N ASP A 94 12.49 -6.02 -17.53
CA ASP A 94 13.22 -5.10 -18.40
C ASP A 94 12.26 -4.13 -19.08
N VAL A 95 12.71 -2.90 -19.26
CA VAL A 95 11.96 -1.88 -20.01
C VAL A 95 12.53 -1.79 -21.41
N LEU A 96 11.73 -2.20 -22.39
CA LEU A 96 12.07 -2.10 -23.81
C LEU A 96 11.37 -0.88 -24.44
N PRO A 97 12.11 0.17 -24.85
CA PRO A 97 11.54 1.28 -25.61
C PRO A 97 11.11 0.82 -26.99
N ILE A 98 9.81 0.88 -27.28
CA ILE A 98 9.27 0.57 -28.61
C ILE A 98 9.29 1.85 -29.47
N PRO A 99 9.90 1.83 -30.67
CA PRO A 99 9.88 2.97 -31.58
C PRO A 99 8.45 3.39 -31.94
N ALA A 100 8.23 4.70 -32.06
CA ALA A 100 6.95 5.22 -32.51
C ALA A 100 6.69 4.83 -33.98
N ASN A 101 5.43 4.52 -34.30
CA ASN A 101 4.99 4.21 -35.67
C ASN A 101 5.30 5.34 -36.67
N ARG A 102 5.23 6.60 -36.21
CA ARG A 102 5.56 7.79 -36.99
C ARG A 102 6.48 8.71 -36.19
N PRO A 103 7.39 9.46 -36.84
CA PRO A 103 8.26 10.42 -36.17
C PRO A 103 7.44 11.46 -35.40
N ASN A 104 7.86 11.74 -34.17
CA ASN A 104 7.23 12.75 -33.32
C ASN A 104 7.50 14.16 -33.87
N LYS A 105 6.45 14.96 -34.09
CA LYS A 105 6.53 16.37 -34.53
C LYS A 105 6.17 17.36 -33.42
N ARG A 106 6.08 16.91 -32.17
CA ARG A 106 5.80 17.77 -31.02
C ARG A 106 6.93 18.79 -30.83
N LYS A 107 6.54 20.04 -30.60
CA LYS A 107 7.43 21.10 -30.14
C LYS A 107 7.26 21.27 -28.64
N ASP A 108 8.33 20.99 -27.90
CA ASP A 108 8.36 21.18 -26.44
C ASP A 108 9.10 22.49 -26.17
N GLU A 109 8.35 23.53 -25.80
CA GLU A 109 8.89 24.85 -25.46
C GLU A 109 9.58 24.82 -24.09
N ASN A 110 10.42 25.82 -23.84
CA ASN A 110 11.06 25.96 -22.54
C ASN A 110 10.02 26.29 -21.45
N ASP A 111 10.34 25.88 -20.22
CA ASP A 111 9.51 26.24 -19.07
C ASP A 111 9.60 27.75 -18.84
N GLN A 112 8.46 28.39 -18.57
CA GLN A 112 8.41 29.78 -18.12
C GLN A 112 8.34 29.82 -16.60
N VAL A 113 9.32 30.47 -15.98
CA VAL A 113 9.41 30.55 -14.51
C VAL A 113 9.08 31.97 -14.04
N PHE A 114 8.14 32.06 -13.10
CA PHE A 114 7.59 33.31 -12.56
C PHE A 114 7.88 33.44 -11.07
N LYS A 115 7.93 34.68 -10.58
CA LYS A 115 8.16 34.95 -9.16
C LYS A 115 7.00 34.44 -8.30
N THR A 116 5.76 34.76 -8.70
CA THR A 116 4.55 34.45 -7.92
C THR A 116 3.58 33.56 -8.68
N ARG A 117 2.72 32.82 -7.97
CA ARG A 117 1.62 32.03 -8.57
C ARG A 117 0.67 32.93 -9.36
N ARG A 118 0.48 34.18 -8.92
CA ARG A 118 -0.39 35.16 -9.59
C ARG A 118 0.11 35.50 -10.99
N GLU A 119 1.39 35.83 -11.12
CA GLU A 119 2.02 36.13 -12.42
C GLU A 119 1.97 34.91 -13.35
N LYS A 120 2.29 33.73 -12.82
CA LYS A 120 2.18 32.45 -13.53
C LYS A 120 0.79 32.24 -14.13
N TYR A 121 -0.26 32.36 -13.33
CA TYR A 121 -1.62 32.15 -13.82
C TYR A 121 -2.05 33.22 -14.83
N ASN A 122 -1.66 34.48 -14.65
CA ASN A 122 -1.92 35.52 -15.64
C ASN A 122 -1.27 35.18 -17.00
N ALA A 123 -0.03 34.69 -16.99
CA ALA A 123 0.66 34.26 -18.21
C ALA A 123 0.00 33.04 -18.86
N VAL A 124 -0.44 32.05 -18.06
CA VAL A 124 -1.21 30.89 -18.54
C VAL A 124 -2.49 31.36 -19.26
N ILE A 125 -3.27 32.24 -18.64
CA ILE A 125 -4.53 32.74 -19.24
C ILE A 125 -4.26 33.50 -20.54
N LYS A 126 -3.25 34.39 -20.56
CA LYS A 126 -2.85 35.12 -21.76
C LYS A 126 -2.47 34.17 -22.90
N LYS A 127 -1.75 33.08 -22.60
CA LYS A 127 -1.38 32.06 -23.60
C LYS A 127 -2.58 31.28 -24.10
N ILE A 128 -3.55 30.98 -23.24
CA ILE A 128 -4.82 30.35 -23.64
C ILE A 128 -5.61 31.31 -24.54
N GLU A 129 -5.69 32.60 -24.21
CA GLU A 129 -6.33 33.64 -25.03
C GLU A 129 -5.71 33.70 -26.44
N GLU A 130 -4.37 33.76 -26.53
CA GLU A 130 -3.63 33.79 -27.80
C GLU A 130 -3.89 32.55 -28.67
N ALA A 131 -3.94 31.36 -28.06
CA ALA A 131 -4.19 30.10 -28.76
C ALA A 131 -5.67 29.97 -29.18
N HIS A 132 -6.59 30.30 -28.28
CA HIS A 132 -8.04 30.24 -28.53
C HIS A 132 -8.46 31.24 -29.61
N ALA A 133 -7.89 32.44 -29.64
CA ALA A 133 -8.15 33.44 -30.69
C ALA A 133 -7.77 32.94 -32.10
N LYS A 134 -6.76 32.06 -32.21
CA LYS A 134 -6.36 31.40 -33.47
C LYS A 134 -7.23 30.17 -33.78
N GLY A 135 -8.04 29.72 -32.82
CA GLY A 135 -8.82 28.49 -32.88
C GLY A 135 -8.04 27.23 -32.52
N GLN A 136 -6.82 27.35 -31.97
CA GLN A 136 -6.03 26.19 -31.56
C GLN A 136 -6.62 25.56 -30.29
N PRO A 137 -6.83 24.23 -30.24
CA PRO A 137 -7.29 23.57 -29.02
C PRO A 137 -6.21 23.57 -27.94
N VAL A 138 -6.64 23.73 -26.69
CA VAL A 138 -5.76 23.80 -25.52
C VAL A 138 -6.20 22.80 -24.44
N LEU A 139 -5.24 22.01 -23.97
CA LEU A 139 -5.37 21.14 -22.80
C LEU A 139 -4.49 21.68 -21.68
N VAL A 140 -5.10 22.11 -20.58
CA VAL A 140 -4.41 22.62 -19.39
C VAL A 140 -4.37 21.54 -18.31
N GLY A 141 -3.18 21.11 -17.91
CA GLY A 141 -2.97 20.20 -16.80
C GLY A 141 -2.62 20.93 -15.51
N THR A 142 -3.37 20.69 -14.44
CA THR A 142 -3.15 21.27 -13.10
C THR A 142 -2.88 20.17 -12.08
N ALA A 143 -2.06 20.39 -11.04
CA ALA A 143 -1.76 19.33 -10.07
C ALA A 143 -2.88 19.10 -9.05
N SER A 144 -3.71 20.11 -8.76
CA SER A 144 -4.80 20.03 -7.78
C SER A 144 -6.14 20.50 -8.34
N VAL A 145 -7.22 20.14 -7.62
CA VAL A 145 -8.59 20.60 -7.90
C VAL A 145 -8.67 22.12 -7.69
N ASP A 146 -8.08 22.65 -6.63
CA ASP A 146 -8.08 24.10 -6.35
C ASP A 146 -7.39 24.91 -7.45
N ALA A 147 -6.29 24.39 -8.01
CA ALA A 147 -5.62 25.00 -9.15
C ALA A 147 -6.54 25.01 -10.39
N SER A 148 -7.25 23.91 -10.68
CA SER A 148 -8.19 23.85 -11.80
C SER A 148 -9.36 24.83 -11.66
N GLU A 149 -9.93 24.96 -10.45
CA GLU A 149 -11.02 25.90 -10.17
C GLU A 149 -10.53 27.36 -10.23
N THR A 150 -9.28 27.61 -9.86
CA THR A 150 -8.66 28.93 -9.99
C THR A 150 -8.50 29.32 -11.46
N VAL A 151 -7.92 28.44 -12.29
CA VAL A 151 -7.80 28.67 -13.73
C VAL A 151 -9.18 28.82 -14.38
N SER A 152 -10.16 27.98 -14.00
CA SER A 152 -11.53 28.08 -14.49
C SER A 152 -12.15 29.44 -14.19
N ARG A 153 -12.06 29.93 -12.95
CA ARG A 153 -12.56 31.26 -12.57
C ARG A 153 -11.92 32.38 -13.38
N MET A 154 -10.63 32.28 -13.68
CA MET A 154 -9.93 33.27 -14.50
C MET A 154 -10.38 33.21 -15.96
N LEU A 155 -10.54 32.03 -16.55
CA LEU A 155 -11.07 31.87 -17.91
C LEU A 155 -12.53 32.35 -18.05
N LYS A 156 -13.37 32.16 -17.02
CA LYS A 156 -14.73 32.74 -16.98
C LYS A 156 -14.70 34.26 -17.05
N ARG A 157 -13.75 34.91 -16.37
CA ARG A 157 -13.56 36.37 -16.41
C ARG A 157 -13.11 36.84 -17.80
N SER A 158 -12.24 36.08 -18.45
CA SER A 158 -11.80 36.32 -19.84
C SER A 158 -12.83 35.89 -20.90
N LYS A 159 -14.01 35.39 -20.50
CA LYS A 159 -15.09 34.93 -21.39
C LYS A 159 -14.68 33.82 -22.36
N ILE A 160 -13.74 32.95 -21.96
CA ILE A 160 -13.34 31.78 -22.76
C ILE A 160 -14.19 30.56 -22.35
N PRO A 161 -14.95 29.95 -23.28
CA PRO A 161 -15.63 28.69 -23.03
C PRO A 161 -14.62 27.58 -22.73
N HIS A 162 -14.80 26.87 -21.62
CA HIS A 162 -13.92 25.78 -21.22
C HIS A 162 -14.67 24.71 -20.43
N THR A 163 -14.08 23.52 -20.37
CA THR A 163 -14.57 22.39 -19.56
C THR A 163 -13.53 21.97 -18.54
N VAL A 164 -13.97 21.56 -17.35
CA VAL A 164 -13.09 21.13 -16.24
C VAL A 164 -13.33 19.66 -15.94
N LEU A 165 -12.24 18.89 -15.79
CA LEU A 165 -12.25 17.46 -15.51
C LEU A 165 -11.58 17.19 -14.17
N ASN A 166 -12.36 16.67 -13.22
CA ASN A 166 -11.98 16.53 -11.80
C ASN A 166 -11.90 15.06 -11.32
N ALA A 167 -11.82 14.08 -12.24
CA ALA A 167 -11.82 12.64 -11.96
C ALA A 167 -13.01 12.21 -11.07
N LYS A 168 -14.22 12.67 -11.41
CA LYS A 168 -15.48 12.30 -10.72
C LYS A 168 -16.34 11.36 -11.55
N PHE A 169 -16.39 11.56 -12.87
CA PHE A 169 -17.30 10.82 -13.75
C PHE A 169 -16.57 10.31 -14.99
N HIS A 170 -15.90 9.15 -14.88
CA HIS A 170 -14.97 8.66 -15.90
C HIS A 170 -15.59 8.52 -17.32
N MET A 171 -16.84 8.09 -17.46
CA MET A 171 -17.49 7.97 -18.78
C MET A 171 -17.72 9.31 -19.46
N GLN A 172 -18.27 10.30 -18.73
CA GLN A 172 -18.50 11.65 -19.26
C GLN A 172 -17.17 12.36 -19.55
N GLU A 173 -16.16 12.15 -18.70
CA GLU A 173 -14.83 12.72 -18.90
C GLU A 173 -14.16 12.18 -20.18
N ALA A 174 -14.38 10.90 -20.51
CA ALA A 174 -13.86 10.31 -21.74
C ALA A 174 -14.48 10.96 -22.99
N GLU A 175 -15.78 11.22 -23.00
CA GLU A 175 -16.44 11.92 -24.11
C GLU A 175 -15.93 13.36 -24.28
N ILE A 176 -15.73 14.08 -23.18
CA ILE A 176 -15.17 15.43 -23.21
C ILE A 176 -13.74 15.40 -23.76
N ILE A 177 -12.91 14.47 -23.31
CA ILE A 177 -11.51 14.34 -23.75
C ILE A 177 -11.41 13.95 -25.21
N ALA A 178 -12.27 13.05 -25.70
CA ALA A 178 -12.29 12.67 -27.11
C ALA A 178 -12.54 13.90 -28.02
N ASN A 179 -13.29 14.89 -27.54
CA ASN A 179 -13.57 16.14 -28.23
C ASN A 179 -12.60 17.29 -27.90
N ALA A 180 -11.60 17.08 -27.04
CA ALA A 180 -10.65 18.12 -26.63
C ALA A 180 -9.73 18.60 -27.78
N GLY A 181 -9.63 17.83 -28.87
CA GLY A 181 -8.83 18.17 -30.05
C GLY A 181 -9.58 18.97 -31.12
N GLN A 182 -10.83 19.37 -30.86
CA GLN A 182 -11.64 20.16 -31.80
C GLN A 182 -11.24 21.64 -31.78
N ARG A 183 -11.43 22.33 -32.90
CA ARG A 183 -11.06 23.75 -33.05
C ARG A 183 -11.67 24.61 -31.93
N GLY A 184 -10.83 25.39 -31.25
CA GLY A 184 -11.22 26.28 -30.16
C GLY A 184 -11.54 25.60 -28.83
N ALA A 185 -11.44 24.27 -28.72
CA ALA A 185 -11.70 23.57 -27.46
C ALA A 185 -10.68 23.96 -26.37
N VAL A 186 -11.15 24.26 -25.17
CA VAL A 186 -10.31 24.51 -24.00
C VAL A 186 -10.74 23.57 -22.88
N VAL A 187 -9.83 22.69 -22.47
CA VAL A 187 -10.11 21.67 -21.45
C VAL A 187 -9.08 21.80 -20.33
N ILE A 188 -9.55 21.90 -19.10
CA ILE A 188 -8.74 21.87 -17.87
C ILE A 188 -8.85 20.46 -17.28
N SER A 189 -7.73 19.82 -17.02
CA SER A 189 -7.66 18.49 -16.42
C SER A 189 -6.87 18.54 -15.13
N THR A 190 -7.50 18.12 -14.02
CA THR A 190 -6.78 17.89 -12.78
C THR A 190 -5.97 16.60 -12.89
N ASN A 191 -4.67 16.73 -12.76
CA ASN A 191 -3.69 15.65 -12.74
C ASN A 191 -3.76 14.75 -13.99
N MET A 192 -4.45 13.62 -13.87
CA MET A 192 -4.60 12.61 -14.93
C MET A 192 -6.07 12.34 -15.29
N ALA A 193 -6.99 13.27 -15.03
CA ALA A 193 -8.38 13.12 -15.49
C ALA A 193 -8.41 12.94 -17.03
N GLY A 194 -9.20 11.98 -17.51
CA GLY A 194 -9.21 11.63 -18.93
C GLY A 194 -8.09 10.69 -19.39
N ARG A 195 -7.39 9.99 -18.47
CA ARG A 195 -6.39 8.97 -18.84
C ARG A 195 -7.02 7.76 -19.52
N GLY A 196 -6.39 7.29 -20.60
CA GLY A 196 -6.86 6.16 -21.40
C GLY A 196 -7.65 6.56 -22.65
N THR A 197 -8.10 7.82 -22.76
CA THR A 197 -8.78 8.33 -23.95
C THR A 197 -7.81 9.14 -24.82
N ASP A 198 -7.77 8.79 -26.11
CA ASP A 198 -6.97 9.51 -27.10
C ASP A 198 -7.68 10.77 -27.58
N ILE A 199 -6.89 11.84 -27.78
CA ILE A 199 -7.37 13.12 -28.29
C ILE A 199 -7.02 13.18 -29.78
N LYS A 200 -8.04 13.08 -30.64
CA LYS A 200 -7.86 13.21 -32.10
C LYS A 200 -8.01 14.68 -32.49
N LEU A 201 -7.14 15.14 -33.39
CA LEU A 201 -7.26 16.49 -33.93
C LEU A 201 -8.48 16.59 -34.85
N GLY A 202 -9.28 17.64 -34.67
CA GLY A 202 -10.37 17.99 -35.57
C GLY A 202 -9.87 18.50 -36.93
N GLU A 203 -10.80 18.69 -37.86
CA GLU A 203 -10.49 19.21 -39.19
C GLU A 203 -9.86 20.62 -39.11
N GLY A 204 -8.77 20.86 -39.85
CA GLY A 204 -8.07 22.15 -39.88
C GLY A 204 -7.21 22.46 -38.65
N VAL A 205 -7.17 21.58 -37.64
CA VAL A 205 -6.42 21.81 -36.39
C VAL A 205 -4.91 21.57 -36.55
N ALA A 206 -4.52 20.65 -37.44
CA ALA A 206 -3.11 20.36 -37.69
C ALA A 206 -2.37 21.59 -38.24
N GLU A 207 -3.03 22.36 -39.11
CA GLU A 207 -2.55 23.60 -39.71
C GLU A 207 -2.42 24.73 -38.68
N LEU A 208 -3.21 24.69 -37.60
CA LEU A 208 -3.12 25.62 -36.48
C LEU A 208 -1.99 25.29 -35.49
N GLY A 209 -1.19 24.26 -35.78
CA GLY A 209 -0.10 23.80 -34.91
C GLY A 209 -0.47 22.61 -34.00
N GLY A 210 -1.67 22.04 -34.16
CA GLY A 210 -2.15 20.90 -33.40
C GLY A 210 -2.58 21.25 -31.97
N LEU A 211 -2.75 20.22 -31.14
CA LEU A 211 -3.13 20.40 -29.73
C LEU A 211 -2.00 21.07 -28.94
N PHE A 212 -2.32 22.17 -28.24
CA PHE A 212 -1.42 22.81 -27.30
C PHE A 212 -1.66 22.29 -25.88
N VAL A 213 -0.65 21.65 -25.30
CA VAL A 213 -0.70 21.16 -23.93
C VAL A 213 0.06 22.11 -23.01
N MET A 214 -0.60 22.57 -21.96
CA MET A 214 -0.02 23.48 -20.98
C MET A 214 0.01 22.83 -19.60
N GLY A 215 1.18 22.78 -18.95
CA GLY A 215 1.28 22.44 -17.53
C GLY A 215 1.30 23.70 -16.68
N THR A 216 0.44 23.82 -15.66
CA THR A 216 0.44 24.97 -14.75
C THR A 216 1.45 24.85 -13.62
N GLU A 217 2.17 23.74 -13.57
CA GLU A 217 3.27 23.43 -12.66
C GLU A 217 3.96 22.13 -13.14
N ARG A 218 5.11 21.82 -12.56
CA ARG A 218 5.79 20.54 -12.80
C ARG A 218 5.45 19.57 -11.67
N TYR A 219 5.13 18.34 -12.03
CA TYR A 219 4.85 17.29 -11.06
C TYR A 219 6.14 16.84 -10.36
N GLU A 220 6.02 16.17 -9.21
CA GLU A 220 7.17 15.58 -8.53
C GLU A 220 7.94 14.58 -9.40
N SER A 221 7.24 13.89 -10.31
CA SER A 221 7.82 12.94 -11.25
C SER A 221 7.73 13.43 -12.69
N ARG A 222 8.87 13.40 -13.38
CA ARG A 222 9.04 13.66 -14.81
C ARG A 222 8.17 12.75 -15.66
N ARG A 223 7.88 11.56 -15.16
CA ARG A 223 6.97 10.61 -15.79
C ARG A 223 5.59 11.22 -16.03
N VAL A 224 5.05 11.93 -15.04
CA VAL A 224 3.70 12.53 -15.12
C VAL A 224 3.72 13.72 -16.08
N ASP A 225 4.76 14.55 -16.03
CA ASP A 225 4.94 15.62 -17.02
C ASP A 225 5.00 15.07 -18.46
N ARG A 226 5.75 13.98 -18.67
CA ARG A 226 5.87 13.32 -19.99
C ARG A 226 4.53 12.75 -20.45
N GLN A 227 3.69 12.26 -19.54
CA GLN A 227 2.34 11.81 -19.86
C GLN A 227 1.43 12.97 -20.27
N LEU A 228 1.53 14.11 -19.58
CA LEU A 228 0.82 15.33 -19.96
C LEU A 228 1.27 15.79 -21.36
N ARG A 229 2.58 15.97 -21.59
CA ARG A 229 3.12 16.29 -22.93
C ARG A 229 2.71 15.26 -24.00
N GLY A 230 2.59 13.99 -23.63
CA GLY A 230 2.17 12.89 -24.49
C GLY A 230 0.69 12.91 -24.86
N ARG A 231 -0.10 13.89 -24.42
CA ARG A 231 -1.49 14.08 -24.84
C ARG A 231 -1.62 14.74 -26.22
N CYS A 232 -0.60 15.45 -26.69
CA CYS A 232 -0.55 15.98 -28.06
C CYS A 232 0.39 15.18 -28.96
N ALA A 233 0.42 15.55 -30.26
CA ALA A 233 1.31 14.99 -31.28
C ALA A 233 1.23 13.45 -31.43
N ARG A 234 0.02 12.90 -31.38
CA ARG A 234 -0.20 11.45 -31.56
C ARG A 234 0.03 11.05 -33.02
N GLN A 235 0.62 9.89 -33.25
CA GLN A 235 0.82 9.34 -34.61
C GLN A 235 1.43 10.34 -35.63
N GLY A 236 2.39 11.17 -35.19
CA GLY A 236 3.08 12.13 -36.05
C GLY A 236 2.32 13.42 -36.34
N ASP A 237 1.19 13.65 -35.64
CA ASP A 237 0.50 14.93 -35.64
C ASP A 237 1.39 16.06 -35.09
N PRO A 238 1.18 17.31 -35.51
CA PRO A 238 1.79 18.46 -34.85
C PRO A 238 1.20 18.63 -33.45
N GLY A 239 1.97 19.27 -32.58
CA GLY A 239 1.52 19.61 -31.24
C GLY A 239 2.55 20.49 -30.55
N LEU A 240 2.07 21.22 -29.54
CA LEU A 240 2.90 22.11 -28.74
C LEU A 240 2.77 21.68 -27.27
N SER A 241 3.85 21.76 -26.51
CA SER A 241 3.78 21.66 -25.06
C SER A 241 4.62 22.73 -24.37
N GLN A 242 4.10 23.30 -23.28
CA GLN A 242 4.80 24.29 -22.47
C GLN A 242 4.40 24.18 -21.01
N PHE A 243 5.34 24.42 -20.09
CA PHE A 243 5.06 24.44 -18.66
C PHE A 243 5.29 25.84 -18.09
N PHE A 244 4.44 26.20 -17.13
CA PHE A 244 4.46 27.46 -16.41
C PHE A 244 4.70 27.12 -14.95
N ILE A 245 5.74 27.69 -14.35
CA ILE A 245 6.22 27.33 -13.01
C ILE A 245 6.36 28.61 -12.19
N SER A 246 6.07 28.53 -10.90
CA SER A 246 6.37 29.60 -9.95
C SER A 246 7.34 29.11 -8.88
N PHE A 247 8.17 30.01 -8.34
CA PHE A 247 8.97 29.72 -7.14
C PHE A 247 8.13 29.39 -5.90
N GLU A 248 6.87 29.80 -5.89
CA GLU A 248 5.89 29.46 -4.85
C GLU A 248 5.26 28.07 -5.05
N ASP A 249 5.52 27.37 -6.16
CA ASP A 249 4.99 26.02 -6.40
C ASP A 249 5.68 24.97 -5.51
N ASP A 250 4.97 23.89 -5.18
CA ASP A 250 5.40 22.95 -4.14
C ASP A 250 6.73 22.26 -4.48
N LEU A 251 6.95 21.92 -5.75
CA LEU A 251 8.22 21.37 -6.23
C LEU A 251 9.39 22.33 -5.97
N MET A 252 9.17 23.63 -6.19
CA MET A 252 10.19 24.66 -6.03
C MET A 252 10.44 24.97 -4.55
N ARG A 253 9.38 25.07 -3.73
CA ARG A 253 9.48 25.32 -2.28
C ARG A 253 10.19 24.19 -1.54
N ASN A 254 9.96 22.94 -1.93
CA ASN A 254 10.60 21.77 -1.32
C ASN A 254 12.09 21.66 -1.64
N PHE A 255 12.63 22.53 -2.50
CA PHE A 255 14.02 22.55 -2.88
C PHE A 255 14.76 23.70 -2.19
N ALA A 256 15.78 23.38 -1.38
CA ALA A 256 16.61 24.35 -0.66
C ALA A 256 17.42 25.34 -1.56
N ALA A 257 17.28 25.26 -2.88
CA ALA A 257 17.78 26.29 -3.78
C ALA A 257 16.73 27.34 -4.15
N ALA A 258 15.51 27.27 -3.63
CA ALA A 258 14.54 28.36 -3.73
C ALA A 258 15.18 29.65 -3.20
N ASP A 259 15.73 29.63 -1.98
CA ASP A 259 16.36 30.82 -1.36
C ASP A 259 17.57 31.35 -2.15
N LYS A 260 18.38 30.46 -2.74
CA LYS A 260 19.51 30.85 -3.61
C LYS A 260 19.05 31.37 -4.98
N MET A 261 17.99 30.83 -5.56
CA MET A 261 17.42 31.31 -6.82
C MET A 261 16.67 32.63 -6.62
N THR A 262 15.89 32.77 -5.55
CA THR A 262 15.18 33.99 -5.18
C THR A 262 16.17 35.12 -4.93
N SER A 263 17.24 34.89 -4.17
CA SER A 263 18.29 35.90 -3.96
C SER A 263 19.09 36.22 -5.24
N MET A 264 19.27 35.26 -6.15
CA MET A 264 19.83 35.51 -7.47
C MET A 264 18.89 36.40 -8.31
N MET A 265 17.57 36.17 -8.29
CA MET A 265 16.60 36.97 -9.03
C MET A 265 16.45 38.39 -8.51
N GLU A 266 16.48 38.59 -7.20
CA GLU A 266 16.50 39.95 -6.61
C GLU A 266 17.72 40.74 -7.08
N ARG A 267 18.86 40.05 -7.29
CA ARG A 267 20.07 40.65 -7.89
C ARG A 267 19.96 40.86 -9.41
N PHE A 268 19.21 40.01 -10.11
CA PHE A 268 19.02 40.12 -11.57
C PHE A 268 17.91 41.12 -11.97
N GLY A 269 17.17 41.68 -11.02
CA GLY A 269 16.27 42.82 -11.26
C GLY A 269 15.06 42.50 -12.13
N MET A 270 14.46 41.31 -11.98
CA MET A 270 13.24 40.96 -12.70
C MET A 270 12.10 41.92 -12.40
N GLN A 271 11.49 42.44 -13.45
CA GLN A 271 10.29 43.28 -13.36
C GLN A 271 9.05 42.41 -13.17
N GLU A 272 8.01 42.99 -12.55
CA GLU A 272 6.76 42.29 -12.28
C GLU A 272 6.10 41.83 -13.60
N GLY A 273 5.87 40.51 -13.74
CA GLY A 273 5.26 39.92 -14.94
C GLY A 273 6.23 39.47 -16.04
N GLU A 274 7.55 39.62 -15.85
CA GLU A 274 8.55 39.07 -16.76
C GLU A 274 8.78 37.56 -16.47
N ALA A 275 8.80 36.73 -17.51
CA ALA A 275 9.06 35.30 -17.38
C ALA A 275 10.56 35.02 -17.60
N LEU A 276 11.16 34.19 -16.74
CA LEU A 276 12.47 33.62 -17.05
C LEU A 276 12.29 32.42 -17.97
N GLU A 277 12.91 32.49 -19.15
CA GLU A 277 12.83 31.43 -20.16
C GLU A 277 14.22 31.11 -20.71
N HIS A 278 14.85 30.07 -20.16
CA HIS A 278 16.16 29.60 -20.64
C HIS A 278 16.34 28.09 -20.43
N ALA A 279 17.08 27.44 -21.33
CA ALA A 279 17.33 26.00 -21.29
C ALA A 279 18.00 25.50 -19.99
N TRP A 280 18.82 26.33 -19.33
CA TRP A 280 19.47 25.96 -18.06
C TRP A 280 18.49 25.86 -16.88
N LEU A 281 17.37 26.59 -16.94
CA LEU A 281 16.31 26.51 -15.93
C LEU A 281 15.59 25.16 -16.01
N ASN A 282 15.27 24.70 -17.22
CA ASN A 282 14.68 23.37 -17.43
C ASN A 282 15.53 22.26 -16.81
N LYS A 283 16.86 22.33 -16.99
CA LYS A 283 17.81 21.35 -16.41
C LYS A 283 17.84 21.42 -14.89
N SER A 284 17.71 22.62 -14.32
CA SER A 284 17.66 22.82 -12.87
C SER A 284 16.38 22.22 -12.27
N VAL A 285 15.23 22.46 -12.89
CA VAL A 285 13.94 21.86 -12.51
C VAL A 285 13.99 20.34 -12.66
N GLU A 286 14.53 19.81 -13.76
CA GLU A 286 14.67 18.36 -13.95
C GLU A 286 15.56 17.73 -12.86
N THR A 287 16.61 18.43 -12.44
CA THR A 287 17.48 17.98 -11.34
C THR A 287 16.71 17.93 -10.01
N ALA A 288 15.84 18.91 -9.74
CA ALA A 288 14.97 18.89 -8.57
C ALA A 288 14.02 17.69 -8.61
N GLN A 289 13.37 17.44 -9.74
CA GLN A 289 12.49 16.28 -9.92
C GLN A 289 13.24 14.95 -9.73
N LYS A 290 14.45 14.80 -10.29
CA LYS A 290 15.29 13.59 -10.07
C LYS A 290 15.55 13.32 -8.59
N ARG A 291 15.77 14.35 -7.78
CA ARG A 291 15.98 14.18 -6.34
C ARG A 291 14.70 13.75 -5.62
N VAL A 292 13.56 14.32 -5.99
CA VAL A 292 12.26 13.93 -5.42
C VAL A 292 11.90 12.49 -5.83
N GLU A 293 12.11 12.13 -7.10
CA GLU A 293 11.96 10.76 -7.60
C GLU A 293 12.83 9.77 -6.83
N GLN A 294 14.13 10.08 -6.66
CA GLN A 294 15.04 9.24 -5.90
C GLN A 294 14.61 9.08 -4.44
N ARG A 295 14.17 10.17 -3.79
CA ARG A 295 13.62 10.13 -2.42
C ARG A 295 12.40 9.22 -2.35
N ASN A 296 11.46 9.39 -3.28
CA ASN A 296 10.24 8.61 -3.34
C ASN A 296 10.53 7.13 -3.64
N TYR A 297 11.50 6.83 -4.51
CA TYR A 297 11.98 5.47 -4.75
C TYR A 297 12.57 4.84 -3.48
N THR A 298 13.44 5.56 -2.75
CA THR A 298 13.99 5.07 -1.48
C THR A 298 12.90 4.79 -0.45
N TRP A 299 11.89 5.65 -0.34
CA TRP A 299 10.74 5.39 0.53
C TRP A 299 9.93 4.16 0.10
N ARG A 300 9.62 4.02 -1.20
CA ARG A 300 8.93 2.82 -1.72
C ARG A 300 9.73 1.54 -1.48
N LYS A 301 11.03 1.57 -1.75
CA LYS A 301 11.95 0.46 -1.47
C LYS A 301 11.92 0.08 0.00
N ARG A 302 11.99 1.07 0.90
CA ARG A 302 11.91 0.81 2.34
C ARG A 302 10.59 0.18 2.73
N VAL A 303 9.45 0.69 2.24
CA VAL A 303 8.13 0.08 2.47
C VAL A 303 8.09 -1.37 1.98
N LEU A 304 8.66 -1.65 0.80
CA LEU A 304 8.77 -3.00 0.26
C LEU A 304 9.63 -3.90 1.16
N GLU A 305 10.75 -3.42 1.68
CA GLU A 305 11.62 -4.20 2.57
C GLU A 305 10.91 -4.64 3.87
N PHE A 306 10.02 -3.80 4.42
CA PHE A 306 9.17 -4.18 5.55
C PHE A 306 8.11 -5.22 5.14
N ASP A 307 7.47 -5.02 3.99
CA ASP A 307 6.45 -5.95 3.48
C ASP A 307 7.05 -7.29 3.05
N ASP A 308 8.29 -7.35 2.59
CA ASP A 308 8.99 -8.59 2.23
C ASP A 308 9.15 -9.53 3.42
N VAL A 309 9.32 -8.99 4.64
CA VAL A 309 9.32 -9.79 5.87
C VAL A 309 7.95 -10.44 6.08
N MET A 310 6.88 -9.64 5.96
CA MET A 310 5.50 -10.14 6.05
C MET A 310 5.17 -11.13 4.94
N ASN A 311 5.69 -10.90 3.73
CA ASN A 311 5.44 -11.77 2.59
C ASN A 311 6.06 -13.15 2.79
N LYS A 312 7.28 -13.25 3.30
CA LYS A 312 7.89 -14.54 3.66
C LYS A 312 7.07 -15.30 4.72
N GLN A 313 6.59 -14.60 5.73
CA GLN A 313 5.73 -15.20 6.75
C GLN A 313 4.39 -15.67 6.15
N ARG A 314 3.81 -14.86 5.26
CA ARG A 314 2.58 -15.18 4.53
C ARG A 314 2.76 -16.42 3.66
N GLU A 315 3.86 -16.53 2.93
CA GLU A 315 4.17 -17.71 2.10
C GLU A 315 4.14 -19.01 2.93
N VAL A 316 4.76 -19.00 4.12
CA VAL A 316 4.78 -20.16 5.00
C VAL A 316 3.38 -20.46 5.56
N VAL A 317 2.67 -19.45 6.09
CA VAL A 317 1.34 -19.63 6.69
C VAL A 317 0.32 -20.04 5.64
N TYR A 318 0.33 -19.42 4.47
CA TYR A 318 -0.61 -19.72 3.39
C TYR A 318 -0.25 -21.05 2.72
N GLY A 319 1.03 -21.41 2.66
CA GLY A 319 1.46 -22.75 2.27
C GLY A 319 0.85 -23.82 3.18
N TYR A 320 1.03 -23.67 4.49
CA TYR A 320 0.45 -24.60 5.48
C TYR A 320 -1.08 -24.60 5.46
N ARG A 321 -1.70 -23.42 5.31
CA ARG A 321 -3.16 -23.30 5.17
C ARG A 321 -3.68 -24.02 3.93
N ASN A 322 -2.98 -23.89 2.80
CA ASN A 322 -3.34 -24.55 1.55
C ASN A 322 -3.16 -26.06 1.65
N GLU A 323 -2.10 -26.53 2.31
CA GLU A 323 -1.88 -27.96 2.60
C GLU A 323 -3.03 -28.55 3.41
N VAL A 324 -3.45 -27.89 4.49
CA VAL A 324 -4.64 -28.27 5.27
C VAL A 324 -5.91 -28.24 4.40
N LEU A 325 -6.02 -27.31 3.46
CA LEU A 325 -7.18 -27.19 2.54
C LEU A 325 -7.19 -28.21 1.41
N SER A 326 -6.05 -28.75 0.99
CA SER A 326 -5.95 -29.63 -0.19
C SER A 326 -5.61 -31.06 0.15
N THR A 327 -5.12 -31.35 1.36
CA THR A 327 -4.75 -32.72 1.75
C THR A 327 -5.95 -33.65 1.63
N GLU A 328 -5.71 -34.86 1.13
CA GLU A 328 -6.70 -35.94 1.09
C GLU A 328 -6.83 -36.63 2.45
N GLN A 329 -5.78 -36.59 3.28
CA GLN A 329 -5.74 -37.21 4.61
C GLN A 329 -5.35 -36.15 5.67
N PRO A 330 -6.32 -35.42 6.23
CA PRO A 330 -6.09 -34.48 7.34
C PRO A 330 -5.46 -35.15 8.56
N ARG A 331 -5.70 -36.46 8.71
CA ARG A 331 -5.21 -37.27 9.81
C ARG A 331 -3.69 -37.22 9.99
N ASP A 332 -2.94 -37.24 8.90
CA ASP A 332 -1.48 -37.20 8.94
C ASP A 332 -0.97 -35.87 9.53
N LEU A 333 -1.66 -34.76 9.23
CA LEU A 333 -1.34 -33.45 9.80
C LEU A 333 -1.69 -33.37 11.29
N VAL A 334 -2.78 -34.02 11.72
CA VAL A 334 -3.15 -34.13 13.14
C VAL A 334 -2.05 -34.88 13.90
N ASP A 335 -1.59 -36.00 13.35
CA ASP A 335 -0.53 -36.80 13.94
C ASP A 335 0.79 -36.03 14.01
N GLU A 336 1.14 -35.26 12.96
CA GLU A 336 2.30 -34.37 12.97
C GLU A 336 2.20 -33.29 14.06
N ILE A 337 1.01 -32.71 14.26
CA ILE A 337 0.78 -31.71 15.32
C ILE A 337 1.01 -32.35 16.70
N ILE A 338 0.48 -33.55 16.94
CA ILE A 338 0.65 -34.28 18.20
C ILE A 338 2.14 -34.56 18.45
N GLU A 339 2.83 -35.09 17.44
CA GLU A 339 4.26 -35.45 17.50
C GLU A 339 5.19 -34.25 17.66
N LYS A 340 4.77 -33.03 17.27
CA LYS A 340 5.60 -31.83 17.43
C LYS A 340 5.27 -31.05 18.70
N VAL A 341 4.00 -30.91 19.05
CA VAL A 341 3.57 -30.04 20.17
C VAL A 341 3.83 -30.69 21.52
N ILE A 342 3.56 -31.99 21.67
CA ILE A 342 3.74 -32.68 22.95
C ILE A 342 5.21 -32.65 23.38
N PRO A 343 6.19 -33.07 22.54
CA PRO A 343 7.59 -33.04 22.96
C PRO A 343 8.09 -31.64 23.27
N GLN A 344 7.73 -30.63 22.48
CA GLN A 344 8.10 -29.23 22.76
C GLN A 344 7.59 -28.75 24.12
N LYS A 345 6.38 -29.15 24.51
CA LYS A 345 5.83 -28.80 25.83
C LYS A 345 6.53 -29.56 26.96
N VAL A 346 6.75 -30.86 26.79
CA VAL A 346 7.49 -31.68 27.77
C VAL A 346 8.89 -31.11 27.99
N GLU A 347 9.62 -30.79 26.93
CA GLU A 347 10.94 -30.16 26.99
C GLU A 347 10.88 -28.81 27.71
N SER A 348 9.89 -27.96 27.41
CA SER A 348 9.75 -26.67 28.10
C SER A 348 9.53 -26.79 29.60
N PHE A 349 8.86 -27.85 30.06
CA PHE A 349 8.70 -28.12 31.49
C PHE A 349 9.96 -28.70 32.13
N LEU A 350 10.89 -29.27 31.34
CA LEU A 350 12.11 -29.94 31.80
C LEU A 350 13.37 -29.07 31.69
N ALA A 351 13.36 -28.01 30.86
CA ALA A 351 14.53 -27.21 30.49
C ALA A 351 15.22 -26.49 31.68
N ASP A 352 14.46 -25.99 32.64
CA ASP A 352 14.98 -25.21 33.78
C ASP A 352 14.99 -26.00 35.10
N ARG A 353 15.07 -27.34 35.03
CA ARG A 353 14.96 -28.18 36.23
C ARG A 353 16.27 -28.40 36.97
N ASP A 354 16.14 -28.51 38.29
CA ASP A 354 17.18 -29.03 39.15
C ASP A 354 17.34 -30.54 38.91
N GLU A 355 18.51 -30.96 38.40
CA GLU A 355 18.85 -32.36 38.15
C GLU A 355 18.81 -33.21 39.43
N ALA A 356 18.96 -32.59 40.61
CA ALA A 356 18.97 -33.29 41.89
C ALA A 356 17.56 -33.61 42.42
N ASN A 357 16.54 -32.81 42.10
CA ASN A 357 15.16 -33.03 42.52
C ASN A 357 14.14 -32.47 41.51
N PRO A 358 13.90 -33.18 40.39
CA PRO A 358 12.99 -32.70 39.36
C PRO A 358 11.52 -32.72 39.84
N ASP A 359 10.88 -31.54 39.90
CA ASP A 359 9.44 -31.41 40.18
C ASP A 359 8.62 -31.63 38.89
N TYR A 360 7.80 -32.68 38.86
CA TYR A 360 6.93 -33.01 37.73
C TYR A 360 5.48 -32.53 37.91
N ASN A 361 5.15 -31.83 38.99
CA ASN A 361 3.78 -31.43 39.30
C ASN A 361 3.16 -30.57 38.18
N GLU A 362 3.91 -29.61 37.64
CA GLU A 362 3.41 -28.76 36.53
C GLU A 362 3.16 -29.56 35.25
N LEU A 363 4.06 -30.50 34.93
CA LEU A 363 3.89 -31.39 33.79
C LEU A 363 2.66 -32.30 33.98
N LEU A 364 2.53 -32.94 35.14
CA LEU A 364 1.39 -33.80 35.47
C LEU A 364 0.08 -33.00 35.45
N HIS A 365 0.08 -31.77 35.97
CA HIS A 365 -1.09 -30.89 35.92
C HIS A 365 -1.45 -30.54 34.47
N TRP A 366 -0.46 -30.17 33.65
CA TRP A 366 -0.69 -29.87 32.25
C TRP A 366 -1.22 -31.08 31.47
N VAL A 367 -0.60 -32.26 31.62
CA VAL A 367 -1.06 -33.49 30.96
C VAL A 367 -2.50 -33.80 31.34
N ASN A 368 -2.85 -33.80 32.63
CA ASN A 368 -4.19 -34.20 33.06
C ASN A 368 -5.27 -33.11 32.82
N SER A 369 -4.88 -31.84 32.66
CA SER A 369 -5.82 -30.74 32.34
C SER A 369 -6.02 -30.54 30.85
N THR A 370 -5.02 -30.89 30.04
CA THR A 370 -4.99 -30.58 28.60
C THR A 370 -5.16 -31.81 27.73
N LEU A 371 -4.51 -32.92 28.09
CA LEU A 371 -4.53 -34.13 27.31
C LEU A 371 -5.66 -35.06 27.77
N PRO A 372 -6.38 -35.70 26.83
CA PRO A 372 -7.51 -36.58 27.12
C PRO A 372 -7.08 -37.97 27.65
N ILE A 373 -6.02 -38.04 28.47
CA ILE A 373 -5.44 -39.29 28.97
C ILE A 373 -5.20 -39.20 30.48
N PRO A 374 -5.41 -40.30 31.23
CA PRO A 374 -4.90 -40.40 32.59
C PRO A 374 -3.38 -40.56 32.55
N PHE A 375 -2.65 -39.74 33.30
CA PHE A 375 -1.20 -39.87 33.45
C PHE A 375 -0.80 -39.57 34.90
N THR A 376 -0.26 -40.57 35.58
CA THR A 376 0.05 -40.53 37.00
C THR A 376 1.55 -40.46 37.27
N ALA A 377 1.93 -40.16 38.52
CA ALA A 377 3.34 -40.22 38.94
C ALA A 377 3.96 -41.62 38.77
N GLN A 378 3.15 -42.68 38.88
CA GLN A 378 3.60 -44.06 38.65
C GLN A 378 3.92 -44.32 37.17
N ASP A 379 3.11 -43.76 36.26
CA ASP A 379 3.38 -43.84 34.81
C ASP A 379 4.69 -43.12 34.45
N LEU A 380 4.97 -42.00 35.12
CA LEU A 380 6.20 -41.25 34.95
C LEU A 380 7.42 -42.03 35.48
N GLU A 381 7.30 -42.68 36.65
CA GLU A 381 8.36 -43.53 37.21
C GLU A 381 8.68 -44.75 36.35
N ALA A 382 7.72 -45.22 35.54
CA ALA A 382 7.91 -46.30 34.57
C ALA A 382 8.70 -45.86 33.33
N THR A 383 8.91 -44.56 33.11
CA THR A 383 9.80 -44.04 32.05
C THR A 383 11.23 -43.88 32.56
N THR A 384 12.22 -43.75 31.67
CA THR A 384 13.61 -43.41 32.08
C THR A 384 13.75 -41.97 32.60
N LYS A 385 12.64 -41.24 32.76
CA LYS A 385 12.55 -39.84 33.18
C LYS A 385 13.28 -38.84 32.26
N THR A 386 13.69 -39.29 31.08
CA THR A 386 14.22 -38.42 30.02
C THR A 386 13.06 -37.72 29.31
N ALA A 387 13.32 -36.51 28.80
CA ALA A 387 12.33 -35.74 28.04
C ALA A 387 11.80 -36.53 26.83
N GLU A 388 12.67 -37.27 26.17
CA GLU A 388 12.36 -38.08 24.99
C GLU A 388 11.41 -39.24 25.32
N ASP A 389 11.70 -40.03 26.35
CA ASP A 389 10.87 -41.19 26.69
C ASP A 389 9.50 -40.80 27.25
N ILE A 390 9.45 -39.72 28.03
CA ILE A 390 8.18 -39.15 28.49
C ILE A 390 7.36 -38.68 27.28
N SER A 391 7.99 -37.98 26.34
CA SER A 391 7.32 -37.48 25.14
C SER A 391 6.78 -38.61 24.27
N ASN A 392 7.58 -39.64 24.00
CA ASN A 392 7.19 -40.80 23.21
C ASN A 392 5.99 -41.54 23.83
N THR A 393 6.02 -41.72 25.16
CA THR A 393 4.92 -42.35 25.91
C THR A 393 3.63 -41.53 25.80
N LEU A 394 3.72 -40.21 25.99
CA LEU A 394 2.56 -39.32 25.90
C LEU A 394 1.99 -39.26 24.48
N VAL A 395 2.86 -39.16 23.46
CA VAL A 395 2.43 -39.15 22.05
C VAL A 395 1.68 -40.43 21.70
N ALA A 396 2.23 -41.60 22.04
CA ALA A 396 1.58 -42.89 21.77
C ALA A 396 0.20 -42.99 22.44
N ARG A 397 0.10 -42.66 23.73
CA ARG A 397 -1.16 -42.70 24.48
C ARG A 397 -2.18 -41.69 23.94
N VAL A 398 -1.75 -40.48 23.55
CA VAL A 398 -2.66 -39.46 22.99
C VAL A 398 -3.18 -39.89 21.62
N LYS A 399 -2.33 -40.47 20.76
CA LYS A 399 -2.76 -40.98 19.45
C LYS A 399 -3.79 -42.09 19.59
N GLU A 400 -3.55 -43.05 20.48
CA GLU A 400 -4.48 -44.14 20.77
C GLU A 400 -5.81 -43.61 21.34
N ALA A 401 -5.74 -42.73 22.35
CA ALA A 401 -6.92 -42.13 22.95
C ALA A 401 -7.73 -41.30 21.96
N TYR A 402 -7.06 -40.56 21.07
CA TYR A 402 -7.74 -39.83 20.01
C TYR A 402 -8.46 -40.80 19.06
N ALA A 403 -7.76 -41.82 18.56
CA ALA A 403 -8.31 -42.79 17.61
C ALA A 403 -9.56 -43.47 18.19
N HIS A 404 -9.51 -43.90 19.45
CA HIS A 404 -10.66 -44.50 20.13
C HIS A 404 -11.84 -43.52 20.32
N ARG A 405 -11.57 -42.23 20.53
CA ARG A 405 -12.63 -41.23 20.77
C ARG A 405 -13.35 -40.80 19.49
N VAL A 406 -12.67 -40.87 18.35
CA VAL A 406 -13.25 -40.56 17.04
C VAL A 406 -13.74 -41.80 16.29
N ASP A 407 -13.36 -43.00 16.73
CA ASP A 407 -13.85 -44.28 16.23
C ASP A 407 -15.37 -44.21 16.06
N GLY A 408 -15.96 -44.72 14.98
CA GLY A 408 -17.42 -44.66 14.71
C GLY A 408 -17.98 -43.35 14.15
N LEU A 409 -17.18 -42.30 13.93
CA LEU A 409 -17.60 -41.18 13.08
C LEU A 409 -17.44 -41.56 11.61
N PRO A 410 -18.34 -41.13 10.71
CA PRO A 410 -18.10 -41.24 9.28
C PRO A 410 -16.79 -40.54 8.89
N PRO A 411 -15.90 -41.16 8.10
CA PRO A 411 -14.61 -40.58 7.73
C PRO A 411 -14.71 -39.17 7.14
N GLU A 412 -15.70 -38.93 6.28
CA GLU A 412 -15.94 -37.62 5.66
C GLU A 412 -16.22 -36.50 6.69
N ILE A 413 -16.95 -36.81 7.77
CA ILE A 413 -17.24 -35.85 8.83
C ILE A 413 -15.99 -35.60 9.67
N LEU A 414 -15.24 -36.65 9.99
CA LEU A 414 -13.99 -36.53 10.74
C LEU A 414 -12.99 -35.64 9.98
N ASP A 415 -12.80 -35.88 8.68
CA ASP A 415 -11.89 -35.10 7.84
C ASP A 415 -12.29 -33.62 7.77
N GLN A 416 -13.59 -33.33 7.66
CA GLN A 416 -14.10 -31.95 7.66
C GLN A 416 -13.86 -31.26 9.01
N GLU A 417 -14.08 -31.97 10.11
CA GLU A 417 -13.92 -31.42 11.45
C GLU A 417 -12.44 -31.19 11.80
N GLU A 418 -11.56 -32.13 11.49
CA GLU A 418 -10.11 -31.97 11.67
C GLU A 418 -9.59 -30.77 10.88
N ARG A 419 -9.99 -30.66 9.61
CA ARG A 419 -9.67 -29.52 8.75
C ARG A 419 -10.20 -28.21 9.32
N ARG A 420 -11.46 -28.18 9.76
CA ARG A 420 -12.10 -26.99 10.33
C ARG A 420 -11.37 -26.50 11.57
N MET A 421 -10.98 -27.40 12.48
CA MET A 421 -10.24 -27.04 13.70
C MET A 421 -8.86 -26.47 13.38
N MET A 422 -8.12 -27.09 12.45
CA MET A 422 -6.81 -26.60 12.01
C MET A 422 -6.92 -25.22 11.34
N LEU A 423 -7.88 -25.04 10.41
CA LEU A 423 -8.08 -23.76 9.73
C LEU A 423 -8.51 -22.65 10.68
N ALA A 424 -9.41 -22.96 11.63
CA ALA A 424 -9.82 -21.98 12.64
C ALA A 424 -8.64 -21.54 13.52
N ALA A 425 -7.74 -22.46 13.87
CA ALA A 425 -6.52 -22.14 14.60
C ALA A 425 -5.57 -21.26 13.77
N ILE A 426 -5.32 -21.62 12.51
CA ILE A 426 -4.48 -20.84 11.58
C ILE A 426 -5.05 -19.41 11.44
N ASP A 427 -6.32 -19.29 11.06
CA ASP A 427 -6.93 -18.00 10.72
C ASP A 427 -6.97 -17.07 11.93
N ARG A 428 -7.34 -17.58 13.12
CA ARG A 428 -7.40 -16.78 14.34
C ARG A 428 -6.02 -16.30 14.78
N GLN A 429 -5.02 -17.17 14.76
CA GLN A 429 -3.67 -16.81 15.20
C GLN A 429 -2.99 -15.89 14.17
N TRP A 430 -3.22 -16.11 12.87
CA TRP A 430 -2.73 -15.24 11.82
C TRP A 430 -3.31 -13.82 11.93
N GLN A 431 -4.61 -13.67 12.19
CA GLN A 431 -5.23 -12.36 12.43
C GLN A 431 -4.62 -11.63 13.64
N ALA A 432 -4.36 -12.34 14.73
CA ALA A 432 -3.69 -11.76 15.90
C ALA A 432 -2.24 -11.34 15.57
N HIS A 433 -1.55 -12.15 14.77
CA HIS A 433 -0.19 -11.84 14.32
C HIS A 433 -0.14 -10.62 13.40
N LEU A 434 -1.06 -10.48 12.45
CA LEU A 434 -1.16 -9.29 11.59
C LEU A 434 -1.30 -8.01 12.42
N TYR A 435 -2.14 -8.05 13.46
CA TYR A 435 -2.29 -6.93 14.39
C TYR A 435 -0.98 -6.60 15.13
N ASN A 436 -0.30 -7.62 15.67
CA ASN A 436 0.98 -7.42 16.35
C ASN A 436 2.08 -6.91 15.42
N MET A 437 2.07 -7.34 14.17
CA MET A 437 3.01 -6.91 13.14
C MET A 437 2.80 -5.45 12.72
N ASP A 438 1.54 -5.01 12.60
CA ASP A 438 1.20 -3.61 12.36
C ASP A 438 1.70 -2.74 13.53
N ALA A 439 1.40 -3.12 14.78
CA ALA A 439 1.88 -2.41 15.97
C ALA A 439 3.42 -2.36 16.05
N LEU A 440 4.10 -3.47 15.75
CA LEU A 440 5.56 -3.54 15.73
C LEU A 440 6.14 -2.59 14.68
N ARG A 441 5.55 -2.56 13.48
CA ARG A 441 6.00 -1.70 12.39
C ARG A 441 5.90 -0.22 12.76
N GLU A 442 4.87 0.19 13.48
CA GLU A 442 4.72 1.56 13.94
C GLU A 442 5.71 1.91 15.07
N GLY A 443 5.86 1.00 16.03
CA GLY A 443 6.75 1.18 17.19
C GLY A 443 8.23 1.22 16.85
N VAL A 444 8.66 0.49 15.82
CA VAL A 444 10.09 0.34 15.48
C VAL A 444 10.73 1.65 15.03
N HIS A 445 9.94 2.60 14.54
CA HIS A 445 10.44 3.93 14.16
C HIS A 445 10.98 4.72 15.36
N LEU A 446 10.50 4.47 16.58
CA LEU A 446 11.02 5.08 17.80
C LEU A 446 12.40 4.53 18.18
N ARG A 447 12.75 3.30 17.76
CA ARG A 447 14.06 2.68 18.00
C ARG A 447 15.18 3.35 17.21
N ALA A 448 14.85 4.09 16.14
CA ALA A 448 15.80 4.92 15.40
C ALA A 448 16.51 5.95 16.30
N GLN A 449 15.88 6.36 17.41
CA GLN A 449 16.48 7.28 18.39
C GLN A 449 17.69 6.67 19.11
N GLY A 450 17.80 5.34 19.15
CA GLY A 450 18.94 4.59 19.71
C GLY A 450 20.06 4.28 18.72
N GLN A 451 20.10 4.94 17.55
CA GLN A 451 21.08 4.70 16.47
C GLN A 451 21.10 3.27 15.89
N LYS A 452 20.03 2.50 16.11
CA LYS A 452 19.84 1.20 15.49
C LYS A 452 19.05 1.32 14.19
N ASP A 453 19.33 0.45 13.21
CA ASP A 453 18.52 0.38 11.98
C ASP A 453 17.12 -0.21 12.28
N PRO A 454 16.03 0.55 12.09
CA PRO A 454 14.68 0.08 12.38
C PRO A 454 14.28 -1.19 11.62
N LEU A 455 14.80 -1.40 10.40
CA LEU A 455 14.46 -2.59 9.62
C LEU A 455 15.10 -3.86 10.19
N VAL A 456 16.31 -3.74 10.76
CA VAL A 456 17.01 -4.86 11.39
C VAL A 456 16.29 -5.26 12.67
N GLU A 457 15.95 -4.29 13.52
CA GLU A 457 15.18 -4.56 14.74
C GLU A 457 13.80 -5.15 14.39
N TYR A 458 13.11 -4.60 13.40
CA TYR A 458 11.84 -5.13 12.91
C TYR A 458 11.97 -6.59 12.46
N LYS A 459 13.00 -6.93 11.66
CA LYS A 459 13.23 -8.32 11.21
C LYS A 459 13.43 -9.28 12.38
N ASN A 460 14.21 -8.88 13.38
CA ASN A 460 14.50 -9.72 14.55
C ASN A 460 13.25 -9.95 15.42
N GLU A 461 12.53 -8.88 15.76
CA GLU A 461 11.30 -8.96 16.54
C GLU A 461 10.19 -9.71 15.78
N ALA A 462 10.03 -9.41 14.48
CA ALA A 462 9.08 -10.09 13.61
C ALA A 462 9.34 -11.60 13.52
N TYR A 463 10.61 -12.02 13.49
CA TYR A 463 10.98 -13.43 13.50
C TYR A 463 10.58 -14.11 14.81
N GLY A 464 10.84 -13.47 15.97
CA GLY A 464 10.41 -13.98 17.27
C GLY A 464 8.89 -14.13 17.38
N LEU A 465 8.14 -13.12 16.93
CA LEU A 465 6.67 -13.18 16.85
C LEU A 465 6.20 -14.30 15.93
N PHE A 466 6.87 -14.50 14.79
CA PHE A 466 6.52 -15.55 13.83
C PHE A 466 6.76 -16.97 14.36
N VAL A 467 7.86 -17.20 15.07
CA VAL A 467 8.12 -18.49 15.73
C VAL A 467 7.04 -18.76 16.79
N SER A 468 6.69 -17.75 17.59
CA SER A 468 5.61 -17.84 18.57
C SER A 468 4.25 -18.12 17.92
N LEU A 469 3.96 -17.47 16.78
CA LEU A 469 2.76 -17.72 15.98
C LEU A 469 2.67 -19.20 15.56
N MET A 470 3.73 -19.74 14.95
CA MET A 470 3.71 -21.12 14.45
C MET A 470 3.49 -22.14 15.58
N GLY A 471 4.12 -21.92 16.73
CA GLY A 471 3.86 -22.73 17.93
C GLY A 471 2.42 -22.59 18.42
N SER A 472 1.90 -21.36 18.45
CA SER A 472 0.53 -21.05 18.89
C SER A 472 -0.53 -21.66 17.97
N ILE A 473 -0.32 -21.65 16.65
CA ILE A 473 -1.21 -22.30 15.67
C ILE A 473 -1.32 -23.79 16.00
N LYS A 474 -0.19 -24.48 16.12
CA LYS A 474 -0.17 -25.93 16.39
C LYS A 474 -0.76 -26.27 17.75
N GLN A 475 -0.46 -25.47 18.78
CA GLN A 475 -1.03 -25.66 20.11
C GLN A 475 -2.55 -25.46 20.11
N GLN A 476 -3.06 -24.41 19.45
CA GLN A 476 -4.51 -24.16 19.37
C GLN A 476 -5.23 -25.21 18.53
N ALA A 477 -4.61 -25.68 17.44
CA ALA A 477 -5.12 -26.78 16.64
C ALA A 477 -5.24 -28.05 17.48
N LEU A 478 -4.17 -28.44 18.20
CA LEU A 478 -4.18 -29.59 19.10
C LEU A 478 -5.30 -29.48 20.15
N LEU A 479 -5.43 -28.34 20.82
CA LEU A 479 -6.49 -28.12 21.81
C LEU A 479 -7.89 -28.25 21.22
N GLY A 480 -8.11 -27.70 20.01
CA GLY A 480 -9.38 -27.82 19.30
C GLY A 480 -9.71 -29.27 18.98
N LEU A 481 -8.74 -30.01 18.44
CA LEU A 481 -8.85 -31.42 18.07
C LEU A 481 -9.15 -32.31 19.28
N LEU A 482 -8.43 -32.15 20.39
CA LEU A 482 -8.64 -32.95 21.60
C LEU A 482 -9.99 -32.65 22.27
N ARG A 483 -10.43 -31.39 22.26
CA ARG A 483 -11.77 -31.01 22.75
C ARG A 483 -12.88 -31.61 21.89
N PHE A 484 -12.72 -31.56 20.57
CA PHE A 484 -13.65 -32.20 19.64
C PHE A 484 -13.76 -33.71 19.91
N ALA A 485 -12.64 -34.42 19.96
CA ALA A 485 -12.62 -35.85 20.25
C ALA A 485 -13.29 -36.18 21.60
N SER A 486 -13.08 -35.34 22.62
CA SER A 486 -13.73 -35.49 23.93
C SER A 486 -15.25 -35.29 23.85
N ALA A 487 -15.73 -34.30 23.10
CA ALA A 487 -17.16 -34.05 22.91
C ALA A 487 -17.86 -35.18 22.14
N VAL A 488 -17.19 -35.76 21.14
CA VAL A 488 -17.70 -36.92 20.38
C VAL A 488 -17.88 -38.13 21.30
N ALA A 489 -16.88 -38.42 22.14
CA ALA A 489 -16.96 -39.52 23.10
C ALA A 489 -18.06 -39.30 24.14
N ALA A 490 -18.22 -38.07 24.64
CA ALA A 490 -19.25 -37.72 25.63
C ALA A 490 -20.68 -37.82 25.08
N HIS A 491 -20.90 -37.64 23.78
CA HIS A 491 -22.22 -37.80 23.15
C HIS A 491 -22.63 -39.27 22.92
N ARG A 492 -21.72 -40.22 23.14
CA ARG A 492 -21.96 -41.66 22.94
C ARG A 492 -22.14 -42.45 24.21
N GLY A 493 -21.66 -41.94 25.34
CA GLY A 493 -21.95 -42.46 26.68
C GLY A 493 -23.21 -41.82 27.24
#